data_AF-A0A7S2WY14-F1
#
_entry.id   AF-A0A7S2WY14-F1
#
_cell.length_a   1.000
_cell.length_b   1.000
_cell.length_c   1.000
_cell.angle_alpha   90.00
_cell.angle_beta   90.00
_cell.angle_gamma   90.00
#
_symmetry.space_group_name_H-M   'P 1'
#
loop_
_entity.id
_entity.type
_entity.pdbx_description
1 polymer ?
#
loop_
_entity_poly.entity_id
_entity_poly.type
_entity_poly.pdbx_seq_one_letter_code
_entity_poly.pdbx_strand_id
1 'polypeptide(L)'
;AGELELKKLITGSATRLQSQFRLTYNMILNLLRVDEMKIEDMIRRSFGEFHAQAALPNTKALLKKASKACTSLDMVEWPVDNDSFKETEVHEYTACVNEASKIGRYIMGKVQESHSVSTVLSVGRPVLYYQNSAGDVPQIAIICDMKNAPQKFGALGKAKKKLVLFVLHNKSMPMDEVVGRLQETTQK
;
A
#
# COMPACT_ATOMS: atom_id res chain seq x y z
N ALA A 1 -21.60 -12.81 -32.04
CA ALA A 1 -20.77 -11.65 -31.66
C ALA A 1 -21.40 -10.32 -32.06
N GLY A 2 -21.93 -10.16 -33.29
CA GLY A 2 -22.44 -8.87 -33.79
C GLY A 2 -23.69 -8.28 -33.11
N GLU A 3 -24.61 -9.08 -32.57
CA GLU A 3 -25.84 -8.55 -31.95
C GLU A 3 -25.56 -7.71 -30.68
N LEU A 4 -24.58 -8.14 -29.87
CA LEU A 4 -24.16 -7.46 -28.65
C LEU A 4 -23.42 -6.15 -28.94
N GLU A 5 -22.70 -6.10 -30.07
CA GLU A 5 -21.97 -4.92 -30.53
C GLU A 5 -22.91 -3.88 -31.15
N LEU A 6 -23.90 -4.34 -31.92
CA LEU A 6 -24.98 -3.50 -32.46
C LEU A 6 -25.84 -2.90 -31.35
N LYS A 7 -26.22 -3.71 -30.34
CA LYS A 7 -26.90 -3.21 -29.14
C LYS A 7 -26.07 -2.13 -28.43
N LYS A 8 -24.77 -2.33 -28.27
CA LYS A 8 -23.87 -1.30 -27.70
C LYS A 8 -23.75 -0.04 -28.58
N LEU A 9 -23.77 -0.16 -29.90
CA LEU A 9 -23.73 1.01 -30.78
C LEU A 9 -25.01 1.84 -30.70
N ILE A 10 -26.16 1.19 -30.56
CA ILE A 10 -27.48 1.86 -30.56
C ILE A 10 -27.83 2.37 -29.16
N THR A 11 -27.59 1.57 -28.11
CA THR A 11 -28.02 1.88 -26.73
C THR A 11 -26.86 2.12 -25.76
N GLY A 12 -25.61 2.02 -26.21
CA GLY A 12 -24.44 2.26 -25.37
C GLY A 12 -24.24 3.73 -25.05
N SER A 13 -23.53 3.99 -23.95
CA SER A 13 -23.09 5.34 -23.61
C SER A 13 -22.15 5.88 -24.68
N ALA A 14 -22.25 7.18 -24.98
CA ALA A 14 -21.33 7.85 -25.89
C ALA A 14 -19.86 7.59 -25.52
N THR A 15 -19.03 7.39 -26.55
CA THR A 15 -17.59 7.15 -26.36
C THR A 15 -16.95 8.37 -25.69
N ARG A 16 -16.26 8.15 -24.58
CA ARG A 16 -15.57 9.23 -23.86
C ARG A 16 -14.46 9.80 -24.73
N LEU A 17 -14.50 11.10 -24.99
CA LEU A 17 -13.43 11.80 -25.71
C LEU A 17 -12.11 11.63 -24.93
N GLN A 18 -11.10 11.09 -25.62
CA GLN A 18 -9.75 10.98 -25.12
C GLN A 18 -8.88 12.01 -25.82
N SER A 19 -7.99 12.65 -25.07
CA SER A 19 -7.00 13.57 -25.64
C SER A 19 -6.14 12.84 -26.67
N GLN A 20 -6.03 13.39 -27.88
CA GLN A 20 -5.11 12.94 -28.93
C GLN A 20 -3.85 13.80 -29.00
N PHE A 21 -3.57 14.57 -27.94
CA PHE A 21 -2.42 15.44 -27.89
C PHE A 21 -1.12 14.64 -28.04
N ARG A 22 -0.28 15.04 -29.01
CA ARG A 22 1.03 14.45 -29.28
C ARG A 22 2.02 15.55 -29.61
N LEU A 23 3.25 15.41 -29.12
CA LEU A 23 4.34 16.29 -29.49
C LEU A 23 4.84 15.94 -30.89
N THR A 24 4.86 16.92 -31.78
CA THR A 24 5.45 16.79 -33.12
C THR A 24 6.67 17.69 -33.22
N TYR A 25 7.67 17.28 -34.01
CA TYR A 25 8.91 18.06 -34.18
C TYR A 25 8.63 19.48 -34.67
N ASN A 26 7.66 19.67 -35.57
CA ASN A 26 7.28 20.99 -36.05
C ASN A 26 6.74 21.88 -34.91
N MET A 27 5.91 21.34 -34.02
CA MET A 27 5.40 22.07 -32.87
C MET A 27 6.51 22.43 -31.88
N ILE A 28 7.44 21.51 -31.61
CA ILE A 28 8.61 21.78 -30.75
C ILE A 28 9.45 22.92 -31.33
N LEU A 29 9.76 22.87 -32.63
CA LEU A 29 10.54 23.91 -33.30
C LEU A 29 9.83 25.26 -33.32
N ASN A 30 8.51 25.28 -33.50
CA ASN A 30 7.74 26.52 -33.48
C ASN A 30 7.68 27.14 -32.08
N LEU A 31 7.60 26.31 -31.03
CA LEU A 31 7.60 26.79 -29.64
C LEU A 31 8.98 27.28 -29.20
N LEU A 32 10.06 26.70 -29.72
CA LEU A 32 11.41 27.22 -29.48
C LEU A 32 11.68 28.52 -30.24
N ARG A 33 10.95 28.79 -31.32
CA ARG A 33 11.06 30.03 -32.09
C ARG A 33 10.28 31.18 -31.49
N VAL A 34 9.21 30.88 -30.75
CA VAL A 34 8.35 31.88 -30.11
C VAL A 34 8.65 31.89 -28.61
N ASP A 35 9.44 32.86 -28.15
CA ASP A 35 9.93 32.94 -26.77
C ASP A 35 8.84 33.11 -25.70
N GLU A 36 7.60 33.43 -26.10
CA GLU A 36 6.50 33.71 -25.19
C GLU A 36 5.84 32.45 -24.58
N MET A 37 5.99 31.27 -25.18
CA MET A 37 5.40 30.03 -24.65
C MET A 37 6.36 28.83 -24.68
N LYS A 38 6.68 28.32 -23.48
CA LYS A 38 7.47 27.11 -23.30
C LYS A 38 6.64 25.85 -23.58
N ILE A 39 7.30 24.82 -24.10
CA ILE A 39 6.70 23.51 -24.37
C ILE A 39 6.12 22.90 -23.09
N GLU A 40 6.78 23.13 -21.95
CA GLU A 40 6.32 22.67 -20.63
C GLU A 40 4.92 23.21 -20.28
N ASP A 41 4.66 24.49 -20.57
CA ASP A 41 3.36 25.11 -20.30
C ASP A 41 2.29 24.61 -21.27
N MET A 42 2.67 24.32 -22.51
CA MET A 42 1.78 23.70 -23.48
C MET A 42 1.38 22.27 -23.05
N ILE A 43 2.34 21.48 -22.57
CA ILE A 43 2.06 20.12 -22.05
C ILE A 43 1.14 20.23 -20.84
N ARG A 44 1.44 21.13 -19.90
CA ARG A 44 0.64 21.33 -18.70
C ARG A 44 -0.79 21.71 -19.06
N ARG A 45 -1.01 22.63 -20.00
CA ARG A 45 -2.37 23.04 -20.42
C ARG A 45 -3.05 22.05 -21.37
N SER A 46 -2.38 20.99 -21.80
CA SER A 46 -2.95 20.00 -22.71
C SER A 46 -4.02 19.14 -22.05
N PHE A 47 -5.02 18.70 -22.83
CA PHE A 47 -6.07 17.79 -22.34
C PHE A 47 -5.55 16.42 -21.90
N GLY A 48 -4.30 16.07 -22.25
CA GLY A 48 -3.65 14.85 -21.77
C GLY A 48 -3.38 14.88 -20.26
N GLU A 49 -3.08 16.06 -19.70
CA GLU A 49 -2.83 16.24 -18.27
C GLU A 49 -4.06 16.66 -17.46
N PHE A 50 -5.21 16.89 -18.12
CA PHE A 50 -6.42 17.39 -17.47
C PHE A 50 -6.87 16.51 -16.28
N HIS A 51 -6.75 15.18 -16.40
CA HIS A 51 -7.09 14.28 -15.29
C HIS A 51 -6.16 14.43 -14.09
N ALA A 52 -4.87 14.63 -14.32
CA ALA A 52 -3.91 14.91 -13.26
C ALA A 52 -4.23 16.25 -12.59
N GLN A 53 -4.56 17.28 -13.37
CA GLN A 53 -4.98 18.59 -12.86
C GLN A 53 -6.28 18.54 -12.05
N ALA A 54 -7.28 17.82 -12.54
CA ALA A 54 -8.54 17.62 -11.83
C ALA A 54 -8.32 16.87 -10.50
N ALA A 55 -7.28 16.02 -10.40
CA ALA A 55 -6.92 15.33 -9.17
C ALA A 55 -6.07 16.17 -8.21
N LEU A 56 -5.40 17.24 -8.66
CA LEU A 56 -4.56 18.12 -7.82
C LEU A 56 -5.26 18.68 -6.57
N PRO A 57 -6.51 19.18 -6.60
CA PRO A 57 -7.16 19.67 -5.38
C PRO A 57 -7.32 18.56 -4.35
N ASN A 58 -7.63 17.33 -4.79
CA ASN A 58 -7.78 16.18 -3.90
C ASN A 58 -6.45 15.77 -3.27
N THR A 59 -5.36 15.72 -4.06
CA THR A 59 -4.03 15.38 -3.53
C THR A 59 -3.52 16.44 -2.56
N LYS A 60 -3.72 17.73 -2.85
CA LYS A 60 -3.41 18.84 -1.92
C LYS A 60 -4.22 18.74 -0.63
N ALA A 61 -5.51 18.42 -0.72
CA ALA A 61 -6.35 18.23 0.46
C ALA A 61 -5.86 17.04 1.32
N LEU A 62 -5.45 15.94 0.69
CA LEU A 62 -4.88 14.78 1.37
C LEU A 62 -3.55 15.13 2.06
N LEU A 63 -2.65 15.84 1.39
CA LEU A 63 -1.39 16.31 1.98
C LEU A 63 -1.64 17.22 3.18
N LYS A 64 -2.60 18.15 3.09
CA LYS A 64 -2.98 19.01 4.21
C LYS A 64 -3.57 18.23 5.39
N LYS A 65 -4.31 17.16 5.13
CA LYS A 65 -4.82 16.25 6.18
C LYS A 65 -3.68 15.48 6.83
N ALA A 66 -2.76 14.93 6.04
CA ALA A 66 -1.60 14.20 6.53
C ALA A 66 -0.67 15.12 7.33
N SER A 67 -0.37 16.32 6.85
CA SER A 67 0.45 17.30 7.58
C SER A 67 -0.19 17.69 8.91
N LYS A 68 -1.51 17.90 8.93
CA LYS A 68 -2.27 18.18 10.16
C LYS A 68 -2.20 17.00 11.14
N ALA A 69 -2.33 15.77 10.65
CA ALA A 69 -2.20 14.58 11.47
C ALA A 69 -0.78 14.47 12.07
N CYS A 70 0.26 14.74 11.28
CA CYS A 70 1.63 14.79 11.77
C CYS A 70 1.83 15.90 12.81
N THR A 71 1.24 17.09 12.63
CA THR A 71 1.35 18.17 13.63
C THR A 71 0.52 17.92 14.88
N SER A 72 -0.59 17.18 14.79
CA SER A 72 -1.44 16.86 15.94
C SER A 72 -0.94 15.67 16.76
N LEU A 73 -0.12 14.82 16.14
CA LEU A 73 0.72 13.88 16.86
C LEU A 73 1.83 14.73 17.48
N ASP A 74 1.51 15.39 18.59
CA ASP A 74 2.46 16.20 19.35
C ASP A 74 3.75 15.41 19.52
N MET A 75 4.85 16.04 19.12
CA MET A 75 6.20 15.56 19.35
C MET A 75 6.41 15.53 20.86
N VAL A 76 6.11 14.38 21.47
CA VAL A 76 6.54 14.09 22.85
C VAL A 76 8.05 14.29 22.84
N GLU A 77 8.53 15.22 23.66
CA GLU A 77 9.97 15.42 23.83
C GLU A 77 10.59 14.08 24.20
N TRP A 78 11.68 13.72 23.52
CA TRP A 78 12.32 12.44 23.72
C TRP A 78 12.70 12.27 25.20
N PRO A 79 12.34 11.14 25.86
CA PRO A 79 12.65 10.95 27.27
C PRO A 79 14.15 11.09 27.52
N VAL A 80 14.54 12.05 28.36
CA VAL A 80 15.94 12.36 28.71
C VAL A 80 16.33 11.61 29.98
N ASP A 81 16.10 10.29 30.01
CA ASP A 81 16.58 9.44 31.10
C ASP A 81 17.95 8.87 30.71
N ASN A 82 18.93 8.92 31.63
CA ASN A 82 20.30 8.46 31.38
C ASN A 82 20.43 6.95 31.06
N ASP A 83 19.38 6.16 31.32
CA ASP A 83 19.30 4.72 30.99
C ASP A 83 18.50 4.43 29.70
N SER A 84 17.99 5.45 29.02
CA SER A 84 17.16 5.28 27.81
C SER A 84 17.96 5.44 26.52
N PHE A 85 17.52 4.77 25.45
CA PHE A 85 18.14 4.85 24.12
C PHE A 85 18.11 6.28 23.58
N LYS A 86 19.16 6.71 22.88
CA LYS A 86 19.16 8.02 22.22
C LYS A 86 18.17 8.04 21.06
N GLU A 87 17.59 9.21 20.79
CA GLU A 87 16.67 9.39 19.66
C GLU A 87 17.29 8.90 18.34
N THR A 88 18.57 9.22 18.11
CA THR A 88 19.31 8.79 16.91
C THR A 88 19.41 7.27 16.80
N GLU A 89 19.67 6.58 17.91
CA GLU A 89 19.81 5.12 17.95
C GLU A 89 18.48 4.44 17.64
N VAL A 90 17.37 5.00 18.13
CA VAL A 90 16.03 4.47 17.82
C VAL A 90 15.66 4.74 16.36
N HIS A 91 15.95 5.91 15.81
CA HIS A 91 15.71 6.17 14.38
C HIS A 91 16.52 5.22 13.49
N GLU A 92 17.79 4.95 13.81
CA GLU A 92 18.62 3.98 13.09
C GLU A 92 18.05 2.55 13.19
N TYR A 93 17.64 2.15 14.40
CA TYR A 93 17.00 0.86 14.61
C TYR A 93 15.70 0.72 13.83
N THR A 94 14.82 1.72 13.87
CA THR A 94 13.55 1.70 13.12
C THR A 94 13.77 1.67 11.61
N ALA A 95 14.78 2.38 11.09
CA ALA A 95 15.18 2.31 9.70
C ALA A 95 15.62 0.89 9.32
N CYS A 96 16.48 0.27 10.13
CA CYS A 96 16.94 -1.10 9.92
C CYS A 96 15.79 -2.12 9.92
N VAL A 97 14.88 -2.04 10.91
CA VAL A 97 13.70 -2.91 11.01
C VAL A 97 12.75 -2.72 9.82
N ASN A 98 12.59 -1.49 9.35
CA ASN A 98 11.78 -1.18 8.17
C ASN A 98 12.39 -1.78 6.90
N GLU A 99 13.70 -1.73 6.73
CA GLU A 99 14.40 -2.37 5.61
C GLU A 99 14.28 -3.90 5.67
N ALA A 100 14.53 -4.50 6.83
CA ALA A 100 14.34 -5.94 7.02
C ALA A 100 12.90 -6.37 6.70
N SER A 101 11.90 -5.57 7.11
CA SER A 101 10.49 -5.80 6.81
C SER A 101 10.16 -5.66 5.32
N LYS A 102 10.81 -4.74 4.59
CA LYS A 102 10.67 -4.61 3.13
C LYS A 102 11.23 -5.84 2.43
N ILE A 103 12.43 -6.28 2.83
CA ILE A 103 13.06 -7.49 2.29
C ILE A 103 12.21 -8.72 2.57
N GLY A 104 11.71 -8.87 3.80
CA GLY A 104 10.81 -9.96 4.19
C GLY A 104 9.54 -10.00 3.33
N ARG A 105 8.90 -8.83 3.09
CA ARG A 105 7.74 -8.73 2.19
C ARG A 105 8.09 -9.09 0.75
N TYR A 106 9.25 -8.67 0.26
CA TYR A 106 9.72 -9.01 -1.09
C TYR A 106 9.93 -10.52 -1.24
N ILE A 107 10.63 -11.15 -0.29
CA ILE A 107 10.85 -12.61 -0.28
C ILE A 107 9.51 -13.33 -0.20
N MET A 108 8.61 -12.94 0.71
CA MET A 108 7.29 -13.55 0.83
C MET A 108 6.47 -13.41 -0.46
N GLY A 109 6.55 -12.26 -1.13
CA GLY A 109 5.91 -12.06 -2.44
C GLY A 109 6.45 -13.00 -3.51
N LYS A 110 7.78 -13.20 -3.57
CA LYS A 110 8.40 -14.16 -4.48
C LYS A 110 8.08 -15.60 -4.14
N VAL A 111 8.04 -15.94 -2.85
CA VAL A 111 7.62 -17.26 -2.38
C VAL A 111 6.18 -17.51 -2.84
N GLN A 112 5.24 -16.58 -2.62
CA GLN A 112 3.83 -16.70 -3.03
C GLN A 112 3.61 -16.99 -4.53
N GLU A 113 4.51 -16.54 -5.40
CA GLU A 113 4.46 -16.82 -6.84
C GLU A 113 4.93 -18.24 -7.19
N SER A 114 5.65 -18.93 -6.29
CA SER A 114 6.15 -20.28 -6.49
C SER A 114 5.03 -21.34 -6.46
N HIS A 115 5.19 -22.39 -7.25
CA HIS A 115 4.24 -23.49 -7.32
C HIS A 115 4.17 -24.31 -6.02
N SER A 116 5.29 -24.37 -5.28
CA SER A 116 5.42 -25.11 -4.01
C SER A 116 4.71 -24.45 -2.83
N VAL A 117 4.15 -23.25 -2.98
CA VAL A 117 3.42 -22.56 -1.89
C VAL A 117 2.19 -23.35 -1.46
N SER A 118 1.54 -24.03 -2.39
CA SER A 118 0.34 -24.81 -2.10
C SER A 118 0.62 -25.99 -1.18
N THR A 119 1.83 -26.56 -1.22
CA THR A 119 2.24 -27.65 -0.33
C THR A 119 2.72 -27.12 1.03
N VAL A 120 3.37 -25.95 1.04
CA VAL A 120 3.87 -25.29 2.26
C VAL A 120 2.75 -24.64 3.07
N LEU A 121 1.72 -24.08 2.42
CA LEU A 121 0.58 -23.41 3.04
C LEU A 121 -0.67 -24.29 3.05
N SER A 122 -0.53 -25.57 3.37
CA SER A 122 -1.68 -26.47 3.51
C SER A 122 -2.58 -26.06 4.68
N VAL A 123 -3.87 -26.38 4.58
CA VAL A 123 -4.84 -26.23 5.67
C VAL A 123 -4.32 -26.92 6.94
N GLY A 124 -4.50 -26.27 8.09
CA GLY A 124 -4.08 -26.74 9.41
C GLY A 124 -2.68 -26.27 9.86
N ARG A 125 -1.90 -25.61 9.00
CA ARG A 125 -0.56 -25.11 9.38
C ARG A 125 -0.62 -23.77 10.12
N PRO A 126 0.18 -23.60 11.19
CA PRO A 126 0.35 -22.31 11.84
C PRO A 126 1.27 -21.40 11.02
N VAL A 127 0.91 -20.13 10.91
CA VAL A 127 1.62 -19.09 10.16
C VAL A 127 1.63 -17.82 11.02
N LEU A 128 2.72 -17.06 10.93
CA LEU A 128 2.79 -15.74 11.52
C LEU A 128 2.11 -14.72 10.59
N TYR A 129 1.08 -14.06 11.11
CA TYR A 129 0.32 -13.03 10.41
C TYR A 129 0.70 -11.64 10.93
N TYR A 130 1.13 -10.78 10.01
CA TYR A 130 1.48 -9.39 10.28
C TYR A 130 0.35 -8.48 9.80
N GLN A 131 -0.22 -7.67 10.69
CA GLN A 131 -1.33 -6.75 10.40
C GLN A 131 -0.88 -5.47 9.67
N ASN A 132 0.00 -5.57 8.68
CA ASN A 132 0.42 -4.51 7.73
C ASN A 132 0.87 -3.15 8.32
N SER A 133 0.90 -3.00 9.64
CA SER A 133 1.42 -1.84 10.36
C SER A 133 2.90 -2.07 10.61
N ALA A 134 3.74 -1.10 10.28
CA ALA A 134 5.17 -1.17 10.60
C ALA A 134 5.32 -1.31 12.13
N GLY A 135 5.94 -2.40 12.59
CA GLY A 135 6.14 -2.68 14.01
C GLY A 135 5.05 -3.50 14.70
N ASP A 136 4.07 -4.06 13.97
CA ASP A 136 3.04 -4.91 14.58
C ASP A 136 3.63 -6.23 15.09
N VAL A 137 3.21 -6.65 16.29
CA VAL A 137 3.63 -7.95 16.86
C VAL A 137 2.98 -9.07 16.04
N PRO A 138 3.74 -10.04 15.52
CA PRO A 138 3.18 -11.12 14.71
C PRO A 138 2.15 -11.91 15.53
N GLN A 139 0.94 -12.03 15.00
CA GLN A 139 -0.09 -12.89 15.57
C GLN A 139 0.00 -14.28 14.95
N ILE A 140 -0.25 -15.31 15.75
CA ILE A 140 -0.30 -16.68 15.24
C ILE A 140 -1.65 -16.87 14.56
N ALA A 141 -1.64 -17.35 13.32
CA ALA A 141 -2.84 -17.67 12.56
C ALA A 141 -2.75 -19.09 12.01
N ILE A 142 -3.88 -19.78 11.93
CA ILE A 142 -3.98 -21.11 11.32
C ILE A 142 -4.66 -20.99 9.97
N ILE A 143 -4.12 -21.67 8.95
CA ILE A 143 -4.74 -21.72 7.63
C ILE A 143 -5.97 -22.62 7.69
N CYS A 144 -7.15 -22.07 7.40
CA CYS A 144 -8.41 -22.84 7.37
C CYS A 144 -8.81 -23.27 5.96
N ASP A 145 -8.55 -22.42 4.96
CA ASP A 145 -8.93 -22.71 3.57
C ASP A 145 -8.09 -21.89 2.58
N MET A 146 -7.93 -22.43 1.37
CA MET A 146 -7.27 -21.79 0.23
C MET A 146 -8.24 -21.74 -0.96
N LYS A 147 -8.78 -20.55 -1.24
CA LYS A 147 -9.67 -20.33 -2.39
C LYS A 147 -8.92 -19.65 -3.52
N ASN A 148 -9.00 -20.21 -4.73
CA ASN A 148 -8.53 -19.49 -5.92
C ASN A 148 -9.54 -18.37 -6.24
N ALA A 149 -9.08 -17.12 -6.35
CA ALA A 149 -9.95 -16.05 -6.80
C ALA A 149 -10.35 -16.30 -8.26
N PRO A 150 -11.63 -16.15 -8.63
CA PRO A 150 -12.05 -16.30 -10.01
C PRO A 150 -11.32 -15.26 -10.87
N GLN A 151 -10.54 -15.72 -11.85
CA GLN A 151 -9.98 -14.85 -12.88
C GLN A 151 -11.14 -14.31 -13.71
N LYS A 152 -11.29 -12.98 -13.76
CA LYS A 152 -12.20 -12.34 -14.71
C LYS A 152 -11.70 -12.64 -16.13
N PHE A 153 -12.57 -13.19 -16.96
CA PHE A 153 -12.29 -13.51 -18.37
C PHE A 153 -11.73 -12.25 -19.08
N GLY A 154 -10.49 -12.31 -19.57
CA GLY A 154 -9.82 -11.20 -20.27
C GLY A 154 -8.81 -10.38 -19.46
N ALA A 155 -8.59 -10.66 -18.17
CA ALA A 155 -7.51 -10.02 -17.41
C ALA A 155 -6.21 -10.82 -17.52
N LEU A 156 -5.19 -10.26 -18.17
CA LEU A 156 -3.84 -10.80 -18.31
C LEU A 156 -3.05 -10.70 -16.99
N GLY A 157 -3.57 -11.31 -15.92
CA GLY A 157 -2.99 -11.26 -14.58
C GLY A 157 -2.99 -12.62 -13.91
N LYS A 158 -1.88 -12.97 -13.24
CA LYS A 158 -1.72 -14.22 -12.48
C LYS A 158 -2.89 -14.42 -11.51
N ALA A 159 -3.41 -15.64 -11.43
CA ALA A 159 -4.52 -15.99 -10.54
C ALA A 159 -4.14 -15.71 -9.08
N LYS A 160 -4.88 -14.81 -8.41
CA LYS A 160 -4.65 -14.49 -7.00
C LYS A 160 -5.24 -15.58 -6.12
N LYS A 161 -4.43 -16.22 -5.29
CA LYS A 161 -4.91 -17.15 -4.26
C LYS A 161 -5.36 -16.35 -3.03
N LYS A 162 -6.55 -16.63 -2.50
CA LYS A 162 -7.06 -16.07 -1.25
C LYS A 162 -6.90 -17.11 -0.14
N LEU A 163 -6.25 -16.70 0.95
CA LEU A 163 -6.11 -17.50 2.17
C LEU A 163 -7.19 -17.10 3.17
N VAL A 164 -7.85 -18.08 3.77
CA VAL A 164 -8.71 -17.88 4.94
C VAL A 164 -7.89 -18.26 6.16
N LEU A 165 -7.66 -17.29 7.03
CA LEU A 165 -6.85 -17.44 8.24
C LEU A 165 -7.74 -17.33 9.48
N PHE A 166 -7.58 -18.25 10.42
CA PHE A 166 -8.10 -18.11 11.78
C PHE A 166 -7.00 -17.51 12.65
N VAL A 167 -7.13 -16.22 12.97
CA VAL A 167 -6.12 -15.49 13.74
C VAL A 167 -6.41 -15.68 15.22
N LEU A 168 -5.43 -16.19 15.96
CA LEU A 168 -5.46 -16.20 17.42
C LEU A 168 -5.07 -14.80 17.89
N HIS A 169 -6.08 -13.96 18.08
CA HIS A 169 -5.86 -12.65 18.68
C HIS A 169 -5.64 -12.83 20.17
N ASN A 170 -4.36 -12.83 20.59
CA ASN A 170 -4.06 -12.71 22.00
C ASN A 170 -4.37 -11.27 22.39
N LYS A 171 -5.50 -11.04 23.08
CA LYS A 171 -5.72 -9.76 23.75
C LYS A 171 -4.60 -9.66 24.78
N SER A 172 -3.57 -8.88 24.48
CA SER A 172 -2.52 -8.57 25.44
C SER A 172 -3.20 -8.09 26.72
N MET A 173 -3.05 -8.86 27.80
CA MET A 173 -3.36 -8.35 29.13
C MET A 173 -2.57 -7.04 29.32
N PRO A 174 -3.17 -5.98 29.87
CA PRO A 174 -2.43 -4.77 30.17
C PRO A 174 -1.25 -5.13 31.07
N MET A 175 -0.08 -4.54 30.80
CA MET A 175 1.18 -4.84 31.50
C MET A 175 1.04 -4.74 33.04
N ASP A 176 0.14 -3.89 33.54
CA ASP A 176 -0.16 -3.75 34.96
C ASP A 176 -0.67 -5.04 35.61
N GLU A 177 -1.47 -5.83 34.88
CA GLU A 177 -2.05 -7.09 35.37
C GLU A 177 -1.04 -8.24 35.32
N VAL A 178 -0.14 -8.22 34.33
CA VAL A 178 0.96 -9.19 34.20
C VAL A 178 1.99 -8.99 35.31
N VAL A 179 2.36 -7.74 35.61
CA VAL A 179 3.28 -7.39 36.70
C VAL A 179 2.69 -7.79 38.06
N GLY A 180 1.39 -7.56 38.29
CA GLY A 180 0.73 -7.98 39.53
C GLY A 180 0.80 -9.49 39.79
N ARG A 181 0.58 -10.32 38.76
CA ARG A 181 0.67 -11.79 38.89
C ARG A 181 2.10 -12.32 39.06
N LEU A 182 3.08 -11.65 38.47
CA LEU A 182 4.48 -11.98 38.69
C LEU A 182 4.90 -11.68 40.14
N GLN A 183 4.40 -10.59 40.73
CA GLN A 183 4.64 -10.28 42.15
C GLN A 183 3.96 -11.30 43.08
N GLU A 184 2.74 -11.74 42.78
CA GLU A 184 2.04 -12.79 43.56
C GLU A 184 2.72 -14.16 43.51
N THR A 185 3.37 -14.50 42.38
CA THR A 185 4.07 -15.79 42.23
C THR A 185 5.47 -15.80 42.84
N THR A 186 6.08 -14.63 43.05
CA THR A 186 7.39 -14.50 43.71
C THR A 186 7.27 -14.36 45.25
N GLN A 187 6.05 -14.22 45.77
CA GLN A 187 5.74 -14.11 47.22
C GLN A 187 5.23 -15.41 47.85
N LYS A 188 5.24 -16.55 47.15
CA LYS A 188 5.08 -17.89 47.74
C LYS A 188 6.40 -18.64 47.71
#